data_AF-A0A353ZAH6-F1
#
_entry.id   AF-A0A353ZAH6-F1
#
_cell.length_a   1.000
_cell.length_b   1.000
_cell.length_c   1.000
_cell.angle_alpha   90.00
_cell.angle_beta   90.00
_cell.angle_gamma   90.00
#
_symmetry.space_group_name_H-M   'P 1'
#
loop_
_entity.id
_entity.type
_entity.pdbx_description
1 polymer ?
#
loop_
_entity_poly.entity_id
_entity_poly.type
_entity_poly.pdbx_seq_one_letter_code
_entity_poly.pdbx_strand_id
1 'polypeptide(L)'
;MIHVPQRPFRNPVPGKNRNQKPNSVWTRPPSSAKNEGLTEKFFREVPRVQIRVSPGDWIVYCKTKFSQHPGERARNVEPATKGDEYCYTVDKYWVVESVSPTGQICLRTPGGKQHIVAADDPHLRRPSLWERIWYRSRFLSARENATARNSDSMAVAGH
;
A
#
# COMPACT_ATOMS: atom_id res chain seq x y z
N MET A 1 -0.12 -30.57 -28.47
CA MET A 1 1.12 -30.10 -27.81
C MET A 1 1.67 -28.93 -28.63
N ILE A 2 1.51 -27.69 -28.15
CA ILE A 2 1.91 -26.49 -28.89
C ILE A 2 3.15 -25.93 -28.19
N HIS A 3 4.27 -25.99 -28.89
CA HIS A 3 5.58 -25.54 -28.44
C HIS A 3 5.67 -24.02 -28.55
N VAL A 4 5.87 -23.32 -27.42
CA VAL A 4 6.07 -21.87 -27.38
C VAL A 4 7.58 -21.59 -27.35
N PRO A 5 8.16 -20.86 -28.32
CA PRO A 5 9.58 -20.56 -28.31
C PRO A 5 9.92 -19.47 -27.26
N GLN A 6 10.80 -19.82 -26.32
CA GLN A 6 11.38 -18.87 -25.37
C GLN A 6 12.42 -17.99 -26.11
N ARG A 7 12.16 -16.68 -26.17
CA ARG A 7 13.16 -15.70 -26.64
C ARG A 7 14.09 -15.33 -25.48
N PRO A 8 15.43 -15.30 -25.67
CA PRO A 8 16.34 -14.79 -24.67
C PRO A 8 16.27 -13.26 -24.64
N PHE A 9 15.79 -12.69 -23.53
CA PHE A 9 15.92 -11.25 -23.28
C PHE A 9 17.36 -10.94 -22.83
N ARG A 10 18.18 -10.57 -23.82
CA ARG A 10 19.42 -9.81 -23.61
C ARG A 10 19.01 -8.40 -23.20
N ASN A 11 19.45 -7.92 -22.04
CA ASN A 11 19.50 -6.49 -21.77
C ASN A 11 20.91 -6.06 -21.35
N PRO A 12 21.30 -4.82 -21.67
CA PRO A 12 22.69 -4.40 -21.86
C PRO A 12 23.35 -4.01 -20.54
N VAL A 13 24.67 -4.22 -20.48
CA VAL A 13 25.56 -3.69 -19.44
C VAL A 13 25.60 -2.15 -19.58
N PRO A 14 25.20 -1.36 -18.57
CA PRO A 14 25.50 0.06 -18.58
C PRO A 14 26.95 0.26 -18.13
N GLY A 15 27.74 0.88 -19.01
CA GLY A 15 29.12 1.29 -18.76
C GLY A 15 29.25 2.17 -17.52
N LYS A 16 30.20 1.80 -16.66
CA LYS A 16 30.60 2.59 -15.49
C LYS A 16 31.22 3.91 -15.96
N ASN A 17 30.49 5.00 -15.78
CA ASN A 17 31.03 6.33 -16.00
C ASN A 17 31.99 6.71 -14.85
N ARG A 18 33.16 7.18 -15.24
CA ARG A 18 34.35 7.49 -14.45
C ARG A 18 34.22 8.92 -13.91
N ASN A 19 33.64 9.10 -12.72
CA ASN A 19 33.86 10.27 -11.83
C ASN A 19 33.00 10.22 -10.55
N GLN A 20 33.33 9.35 -9.60
CA GLN A 20 32.94 9.56 -8.20
C GLN A 20 34.17 9.42 -7.31
N LYS A 21 34.47 10.52 -6.60
CA LYS A 21 35.59 10.69 -5.67
C LYS A 21 35.52 9.67 -4.53
N PRO A 22 36.66 9.18 -4.02
CA PRO A 22 36.69 8.39 -2.79
C PRO A 22 36.53 9.34 -1.59
N ASN A 23 35.73 8.95 -0.59
CA ASN A 23 35.99 9.11 0.85
C ASN A 23 34.69 9.10 1.66
N SER A 24 34.41 7.99 2.33
CA SER A 24 33.80 8.02 3.66
C SER A 24 34.02 6.65 4.32
N VAL A 25 35.14 6.57 5.05
CA VAL A 25 35.40 5.53 6.03
C VAL A 25 34.26 5.57 7.05
N TRP A 26 33.46 4.51 7.15
CA TRP A 26 32.50 4.37 8.24
C TRP A 26 33.26 3.99 9.52
N THR A 27 33.80 4.96 10.22
CA THR A 27 34.21 4.76 11.62
C THR A 27 32.97 4.52 12.46
N ARG A 28 32.95 3.40 13.19
CA ARG A 28 31.96 3.17 14.25
C ARG A 28 32.02 4.34 15.25
N PRO A 29 30.89 4.89 15.71
CA PRO A 29 30.91 5.90 16.76
C PRO A 29 31.47 5.28 18.05
N PRO A 30 32.25 6.04 18.84
CA PRO A 30 32.81 5.56 20.10
C PRO A 30 31.70 5.19 21.09
N SER A 31 31.80 3.99 21.64
CA SER A 31 30.95 3.43 22.70
C SER A 31 31.23 4.11 24.05
N SER A 32 31.04 5.43 24.17
CA SER A 32 30.95 6.12 25.47
C SER A 32 30.55 7.59 25.26
N ALA A 33 29.27 7.85 25.01
CA ALA A 33 28.72 9.20 25.10
C ALA A 33 27.30 9.11 25.68
N LYS A 34 27.23 9.49 26.94
CA LYS A 34 26.06 9.73 27.80
C LYS A 34 24.77 10.04 27.00
N ASN A 35 23.82 9.13 27.06
CA ASN A 35 22.52 9.24 26.39
C ASN A 35 21.54 10.00 27.28
N GLU A 36 21.63 11.33 27.33
CA GLU A 36 20.61 12.17 27.94
C GLU A 36 20.03 13.11 26.87
N GLY A 37 18.83 12.80 26.39
CA GLY A 37 17.89 13.84 25.93
C GLY A 37 17.68 14.09 24.43
N LEU A 38 18.08 13.21 23.50
CA LEU A 38 17.96 13.49 22.05
C LEU A 38 17.40 12.34 21.19
N THR A 39 16.50 11.50 21.71
CA THR A 39 15.94 10.36 20.94
C THR A 39 14.42 10.37 20.75
N GLU A 40 13.71 11.48 21.01
CA GLU A 40 12.23 11.44 21.02
C GLU A 40 11.53 12.58 20.27
N LYS A 41 12.26 13.41 19.51
CA LYS A 41 11.66 14.61 18.87
C LYS A 41 11.87 14.74 17.36
N PHE A 42 12.44 13.73 16.72
CA PHE A 42 12.65 13.70 15.25
C PHE A 42 11.90 12.58 14.52
N PHE A 43 10.92 11.95 15.17
CA PHE A 43 9.89 11.24 14.42
C PHE A 43 8.98 12.31 13.82
N ARG A 44 9.25 12.65 12.55
CA ARG A 44 8.48 13.62 11.75
C ARG A 44 7.00 13.56 12.13
N GLU A 45 6.47 14.62 12.72
CA GLU A 45 5.05 14.92 12.60
C GLU A 45 4.80 15.19 11.12
N VAL A 46 4.54 14.11 10.37
CA VAL A 46 4.02 14.23 9.01
C VAL A 46 2.65 14.89 9.14
N PRO A 47 2.41 16.05 8.49
CA PRO A 47 1.11 16.69 8.58
C PRO A 47 0.06 15.70 8.11
N ARG A 48 -0.79 15.29 9.05
CA ARG A 48 -1.82 14.29 8.83
C ARG A 48 -2.94 14.93 8.01
N VAL A 49 -2.81 14.86 6.70
CA VAL A 49 -3.87 15.29 5.80
C VAL A 49 -4.96 14.21 5.82
N GLN A 50 -6.06 14.51 6.49
CA GLN A 50 -7.24 13.64 6.43
C GLN A 50 -7.82 13.64 5.02
N ILE A 51 -8.06 12.45 4.48
CA ILE A 51 -8.77 12.33 3.22
C ILE A 51 -10.25 12.57 3.45
N ARG A 52 -10.83 13.58 2.77
CA ARG A 52 -12.28 13.80 2.79
C ARG A 52 -12.95 12.74 1.94
N VAL A 53 -13.65 11.77 2.49
CA VAL A 53 -14.30 10.68 1.73
C VAL A 53 -15.76 10.53 2.14
N SER A 54 -16.59 10.03 1.22
CA SER A 54 -18.00 9.75 1.46
C SER A 54 -18.31 8.26 1.24
N PRO A 55 -19.37 7.70 1.87
CA PRO A 55 -19.81 6.34 1.58
C PRO A 55 -20.01 6.12 0.07
N GLY A 56 -19.53 4.99 -0.44
CA GLY A 56 -19.50 4.67 -1.86
C GLY A 56 -18.27 5.14 -2.63
N ASP A 57 -17.43 6.00 -2.04
CA ASP A 57 -16.16 6.40 -2.66
C ASP A 57 -15.22 5.21 -2.83
N TRP A 58 -14.46 5.25 -3.91
CA TRP A 58 -13.42 4.27 -4.20
C TRP A 58 -12.11 4.72 -3.61
N ILE A 59 -11.40 3.81 -2.95
CA ILE A 59 -10.14 4.07 -2.26
C ILE A 59 -9.11 3.02 -2.65
N VAL A 60 -7.86 3.46 -2.77
CA VAL A 60 -6.71 2.58 -2.93
C VAL A 60 -5.92 2.57 -1.64
N TYR A 61 -5.64 1.38 -1.13
CA TYR A 61 -4.78 1.16 0.02
C TYR A 61 -3.47 0.52 -0.43
N CYS A 62 -2.36 1.25 -0.27
CA CYS A 62 -1.02 0.80 -0.65
C CYS A 62 -0.37 0.03 0.49
N LYS A 63 -0.28 -1.30 0.39
CA LYS A 63 0.32 -2.13 1.44
C LYS A 63 1.71 -2.62 1.05
N THR A 64 2.72 -2.33 1.86
CA THR A 64 4.05 -2.93 1.75
C THR A 64 4.03 -4.39 2.22
N LYS A 65 4.73 -5.25 1.50
CA LYS A 65 4.87 -6.68 1.77
C LYS A 65 6.31 -7.13 1.54
N PHE A 66 6.66 -8.22 2.23
CA PHE A 66 7.94 -8.91 2.08
C PHE A 66 7.65 -10.37 1.69
N SER A 67 8.28 -10.87 0.63
CA SER A 67 8.19 -12.27 0.22
C SER A 67 9.27 -12.60 -0.81
N GLN A 68 9.63 -13.88 -0.91
CA GLN A 68 10.54 -14.41 -1.92
C GLN A 68 9.96 -14.37 -3.34
N HIS A 69 8.64 -14.38 -3.46
CA HIS A 69 7.93 -14.44 -4.74
C HIS A 69 6.94 -13.29 -4.86
N PRO A 70 7.36 -12.11 -5.37
CA PRO A 70 6.44 -11.01 -5.61
C PRO A 70 5.37 -11.44 -6.62
N GLY A 71 4.09 -11.22 -6.27
CA GLY A 71 2.98 -11.53 -7.16
C GLY A 71 2.85 -10.54 -8.31
N GLU A 72 2.02 -10.85 -9.31
CA GLU A 72 1.78 -10.03 -10.52
C GLU A 72 1.44 -8.56 -10.22
N ARG A 73 0.83 -8.27 -9.07
CA ARG A 73 0.42 -6.92 -8.65
C ARG A 73 1.46 -6.19 -7.82
N ALA A 74 2.64 -6.78 -7.63
CA ALA A 74 3.74 -6.16 -6.92
C ALA A 74 4.26 -4.95 -7.70
N ARG A 75 4.39 -3.82 -7.02
CA ARG A 75 5.01 -2.58 -7.50
C ARG A 75 6.23 -2.28 -6.64
N ASN A 76 7.15 -1.45 -7.14
CA ASN A 76 8.37 -1.03 -6.44
C ASN A 76 9.10 -2.22 -5.80
N VAL A 77 9.38 -3.26 -6.60
CA VAL A 77 10.02 -4.49 -6.13
C VAL A 77 11.51 -4.22 -5.95
N GLU A 78 11.97 -4.33 -4.71
CA GLU A 78 13.37 -4.14 -4.33
C GLU A 78 13.87 -5.38 -3.57
N PRO A 79 15.10 -5.84 -3.81
CA PRO A 79 15.69 -6.89 -3.00
C PRO A 79 15.85 -6.38 -1.55
N ALA A 80 15.45 -7.19 -0.58
CA ALA A 80 15.68 -6.88 0.82
C ALA A 80 17.20 -6.86 1.10
N THR A 81 17.64 -6.04 2.06
CA THR A 81 19.06 -5.85 2.40
C THR A 81 19.80 -7.15 2.74
N LYS A 82 19.09 -8.20 3.15
CA LYS A 82 19.65 -9.51 3.50
C LYS A 82 19.54 -10.58 2.39
N GLY A 83 19.01 -10.22 1.22
CA GLY A 83 19.08 -11.03 0.00
C GLY A 83 18.05 -12.16 -0.15
N ASP A 84 17.39 -12.58 0.94
CA ASP A 84 16.49 -13.74 0.88
C ASP A 84 15.06 -13.42 0.41
N GLU A 85 14.66 -12.15 0.44
CA GLU A 85 13.29 -11.72 0.16
C GLU A 85 13.26 -10.45 -0.69
N TYR A 86 12.10 -10.17 -1.29
CA TYR A 86 11.80 -8.90 -1.93
C TYR A 86 10.85 -8.08 -1.07
N CYS A 87 11.12 -6.78 -0.98
CA CYS A 87 10.16 -5.78 -0.52
C CYS A 87 9.39 -5.27 -1.73
N TYR A 88 8.06 -5.18 -1.63
CA TYR A 88 7.23 -4.62 -2.68
C TYR A 88 5.96 -4.01 -2.11
N THR A 89 5.32 -3.14 -2.88
CA THR A 89 4.02 -2.55 -2.56
C THR A 89 2.91 -3.21 -3.37
N VAL A 90 1.74 -3.33 -2.76
CA VAL A 90 0.53 -3.86 -3.42
C VAL A 90 -0.62 -2.90 -3.19
N ASP A 91 -1.19 -2.44 -4.29
CA ASP A 91 -2.37 -1.59 -4.28
C ASP A 91 -3.63 -2.43 -4.14
N LYS A 92 -4.43 -2.13 -3.12
CA LYS A 92 -5.71 -2.77 -2.84
C LYS A 92 -6.85 -1.81 -3.14
N TYR A 93 -7.80 -2.26 -3.95
CA TYR A 93 -8.96 -1.47 -4.39
C TYR A 93 -10.17 -1.78 -3.52
N TRP A 94 -10.57 -0.82 -2.69
CA TRP A 94 -11.65 -0.96 -1.71
C TRP A 94 -12.70 0.14 -1.90
N VAL A 95 -13.86 -0.05 -1.28
CA VAL A 95 -14.97 0.92 -1.30
C VAL A 95 -15.26 1.37 0.13
N VAL A 96 -15.54 2.65 0.31
CA VAL A 96 -15.99 3.20 1.60
C VAL A 96 -17.41 2.71 1.87
N GLU A 97 -17.59 1.97 2.96
CA GLU A 97 -18.89 1.51 3.43
C GLU A 97 -19.54 2.56 4.31
N SER A 98 -18.80 3.09 5.29
CA SER A 98 -19.25 4.16 6.17
C SER A 98 -18.08 4.98 6.71
N VAL A 99 -18.38 6.20 7.15
CA VAL A 99 -17.43 7.12 7.76
C VAL A 99 -17.92 7.42 9.16
N SER A 100 -17.09 7.14 10.16
CA SER A 100 -17.38 7.42 11.56
C SER A 100 -17.10 8.89 11.88
N PRO A 101 -17.90 9.54 12.75
CA PRO A 101 -17.60 10.90 13.23
C PRO A 101 -16.27 10.97 14.01
N THR A 102 -15.75 9.84 14.47
CA THR A 102 -14.45 9.74 15.17
C THR A 102 -13.23 9.77 14.25
N GLY A 103 -13.42 9.95 12.94
CA GLY A 103 -12.32 10.02 11.96
C GLY A 103 -11.83 8.66 11.45
N GLN A 104 -12.55 7.58 11.76
CA GLN A 104 -12.32 6.26 11.20
C GLN A 104 -13.21 6.01 9.99
N ILE A 105 -12.70 5.27 9.01
CA ILE A 105 -13.44 4.85 7.83
C ILE A 105 -13.54 3.33 7.78
N CYS A 106 -14.76 2.84 7.54
CA CYS A 106 -15.04 1.44 7.28
C CYS A 106 -14.93 1.19 5.77
N LEU A 107 -14.07 0.26 5.40
CA LEU A 107 -13.77 -0.09 4.01
C LEU A 107 -14.17 -1.53 3.73
N ARG A 108 -14.75 -1.76 2.55
CA ARG A 108 -15.14 -3.07 2.05
C ARG A 108 -14.23 -3.50 0.91
N THR A 109 -13.74 -4.74 1.00
CA THR A 109 -12.96 -5.35 -0.08
C THR A 109 -13.87 -5.98 -1.14
N PRO A 110 -13.38 -6.23 -2.36
CA PRO A 110 -14.13 -6.97 -3.39
C PRO A 110 -14.54 -8.38 -2.96
N GLY A 111 -13.83 -8.98 -1.99
CA GLY A 111 -14.16 -10.28 -1.41
C GLY A 111 -15.04 -10.19 -0.17
N GLY A 112 -15.67 -9.04 0.10
CA GLY A 112 -16.59 -8.86 1.23
C GLY A 112 -15.92 -8.77 2.61
N LYS A 113 -14.60 -8.73 2.72
CA LYS A 113 -13.94 -8.43 4.01
C LYS A 113 -14.09 -6.95 4.37
N GLN A 114 -14.29 -6.66 5.64
CA GLN A 114 -14.35 -5.31 6.18
C GLN A 114 -13.01 -4.95 6.85
N HIS A 115 -12.59 -3.69 6.70
CA HIS A 115 -11.42 -3.13 7.34
C HIS A 115 -11.73 -1.73 7.88
N ILE A 116 -11.33 -1.46 9.12
CA ILE A 116 -11.44 -0.14 9.72
C ILE A 116 -10.05 0.49 9.72
N VAL A 117 -9.93 1.68 9.16
CA VAL A 117 -8.67 2.42 9.08
C VAL A 117 -8.90 3.88 9.42
N ALA A 118 -7.85 4.58 9.86
CA ALA A 118 -7.93 6.02 10.14
C ALA A 118 -7.98 6.81 8.83
N ALA A 119 -8.77 7.89 8.77
CA ALA A 119 -8.85 8.74 7.59
C ALA A 119 -7.55 9.51 7.28
N ASP A 120 -6.62 9.57 8.24
CA ASP A 120 -5.28 10.13 8.10
C ASP A 120 -4.19 9.09 7.75
N ASP A 121 -4.56 7.82 7.53
CA ASP A 121 -3.56 6.80 7.21
C ASP A 121 -2.85 7.14 5.87
N PRO A 122 -1.51 7.22 5.86
CA PRO A 122 -0.75 7.68 4.70
C PRO A 122 -0.78 6.69 3.53
N HIS A 123 -1.19 5.44 3.75
CA HIS A 123 -1.34 4.45 2.70
C HIS A 123 -2.69 4.55 1.99
N LEU A 124 -3.63 5.35 2.51
CA LEU A 124 -4.90 5.63 1.85
C LEU A 124 -4.74 6.75 0.84
N ARG A 125 -5.14 6.45 -0.40
CA ARG A 125 -5.21 7.45 -1.45
C ARG A 125 -6.48 7.29 -2.27
N ARG A 126 -6.86 8.37 -2.94
CA ARG A 126 -7.88 8.29 -3.99
C ARG A 126 -7.31 7.59 -5.23
N PRO A 127 -8.12 6.75 -5.90
CA PRO A 127 -7.75 6.20 -7.19
C PRO A 127 -7.64 7.32 -8.22
N SER A 128 -6.65 7.22 -9.10
CA SER A 128 -6.56 8.05 -10.29
C SER A 128 -7.73 7.76 -11.26
N LEU A 129 -8.00 8.67 -12.19
CA LEU A 129 -9.09 8.52 -13.16
C LEU A 129 -8.94 7.25 -14.01
N TRP A 130 -7.72 6.86 -14.37
CA TRP A 130 -7.44 5.63 -15.10
C TRP A 130 -7.69 4.38 -14.26
N GLU A 131 -7.30 4.39 -12.98
CA GLU A 131 -7.57 3.28 -12.06
C GLU A 131 -9.07 3.09 -11.83
N ARG A 132 -9.84 4.19 -11.80
CA ARG A 132 -11.31 4.13 -11.75
C ARG A 132 -11.89 3.41 -12.96
N ILE A 133 -11.37 3.64 -14.16
CA ILE A 133 -11.87 3.02 -15.39
C ILE A 133 -11.45 1.55 -15.48
N TRP A 134 -10.16 1.25 -15.28
CA TRP A 134 -9.61 -0.10 -15.45
C TRP A 134 -10.06 -1.07 -14.35
N TYR A 135 -10.15 -0.63 -13.11
CA TYR A 135 -10.55 -1.48 -11.98
C TYR A 135 -12.02 -1.33 -11.61
N ARG A 136 -12.83 -0.74 -12.49
CA ARG A 136 -14.26 -0.52 -12.31
C ARG A 136 -14.98 -1.79 -11.84
N SER A 137 -14.74 -2.93 -12.51
CA SER A 137 -15.35 -4.22 -12.14
C SER A 137 -15.08 -4.61 -10.68
N ARG A 138 -13.85 -4.39 -10.18
CA ARG A 138 -13.47 -4.73 -8.81
C ARG A 138 -14.11 -3.79 -7.79
N PHE A 139 -14.23 -2.51 -8.12
CA PHE A 139 -14.96 -1.56 -7.30
C PHE A 139 -16.46 -1.86 -7.28
N LEU A 140 -17.05 -2.31 -8.39
CA LEU A 140 -18.45 -2.74 -8.39
C LEU A 140 -18.69 -3.91 -7.44
N SER A 141 -17.85 -4.95 -7.49
CA SER A 141 -17.98 -6.09 -6.56
C SER A 141 -17.82 -5.66 -5.10
N ALA A 142 -16.88 -4.76 -4.80
CA ALA A 142 -16.72 -4.23 -3.45
C ALA A 142 -17.93 -3.41 -3.00
N ARG A 143 -18.52 -2.62 -3.91
CA ARG A 143 -19.73 -1.83 -3.65
C ARG A 143 -20.95 -2.71 -3.41
N GLU A 144 -21.15 -3.74 -4.23
CA GLU A 144 -22.23 -4.71 -4.07
C GLU A 144 -22.16 -5.40 -2.69
N ASN A 145 -20.96 -5.80 -2.29
CA ASN A 145 -20.71 -6.37 -0.96
C ASN A 145 -20.92 -5.39 0.19
N ALA A 146 -20.83 -4.08 -0.05
CA ALA A 146 -21.14 -3.06 0.94
C ALA A 146 -22.65 -2.83 1.03
N THR A 147 -23.35 -2.82 -0.11
CA THR A 147 -24.81 -2.65 -0.15
C THR A 147 -25.56 -3.85 0.43
N ALA A 148 -25.14 -5.08 0.11
CA ALA A 148 -25.83 -6.30 0.54
C ALA A 148 -25.93 -6.44 2.06
N ARG A 149 -24.91 -6.00 2.80
CA ARG A 149 -24.90 -6.05 4.27
C ARG A 149 -25.87 -5.04 4.90
N ASN A 150 -26.09 -3.91 4.25
CA ASN A 150 -27.04 -2.90 4.75
C ASN A 150 -28.49 -3.42 4.66
N SER A 151 -28.79 -4.21 3.62
CA SER A 151 -30.09 -4.87 3.43
C SER A 151 -30.39 -5.90 4.53
N ASP A 152 -29.41 -6.74 4.87
CA ASP A 152 -29.52 -7.77 5.92
C ASP A 152 -29.77 -7.17 7.31
N SER A 153 -29.11 -6.03 7.59
CA SER A 153 -29.23 -5.34 8.88
C SER A 153 -30.62 -4.69 9.07
N MET A 154 -31.32 -4.35 7.99
CA MET A 154 -32.69 -3.81 8.01
C MET A 154 -33.76 -4.90 8.15
N ALA A 155 -33.48 -6.13 7.69
CA ALA A 155 -34.43 -7.24 7.78
C ALA A 155 -34.61 -7.81 9.20
N VAL A 156 -33.63 -7.58 10.09
CA VAL A 156 -33.65 -8.14 11.47
C VAL A 156 -34.35 -7.21 12.47
N ALA A 157 -34.59 -5.94 12.14
CA ALA A 157 -35.20 -4.96 13.06
C ALA A 157 -36.75 -4.91 12.99
N GLY A 158 -37.39 -5.88 12.33
CA GLY A 158 -38.83 -5.88 12.02
C GLY A 158 -39.65 -7.02 12.61
N HIS A 159 -39.24 -7.63 13.74
CA HIS A 159 -40.01 -8.62 14.49
C HIS A 159 -40.15 -8.24 15.95
#